data_AF-A0A953UFR9-F1
#
_entry.id   AF-A0A953UFR9-F1
#
_cell.length_a   1.000
_cell.length_b   1.000
_cell.length_c   1.000
_cell.angle_alpha   90.00
_cell.angle_beta   90.00
_cell.angle_gamma   90.00
#
_symmetry.space_group_name_H-M   'P 1'
#
loop_
_entity.id
_entity.type
_entity.pdbx_description
1 polymer ?
#
loop_
_entity_poly.entity_id
_entity_poly.type
_entity_poly.pdbx_seq_one_letter_code
_entity_poly.pdbx_strand_id
1 'polypeptide(L)'
;MSADAEYVYSLAKERILKTAAKVPEATYRFRPTPEVRSLGEILGHVADSTYHVCSIVKGDEKTSEIEKTKTSKAELTTALTRAFAYCDAVYRAMTDADSATKIAYHGGLHTKMMALSFNSTHLMEHYGNLVTYMRLNHIVPPTSEPGSESAAPNQ
;
A
#
# COMPACT_ATOMS: atom_id res chain seq x y z
N MET A 1 -8.88 8.99 16.74
CA MET A 1 -7.63 8.29 16.32
C MET A 1 -7.83 7.51 15.01
N SER A 2 -9.00 6.91 14.77
CA SER A 2 -9.29 6.19 13.51
C SER A 2 -9.24 7.06 12.26
N ALA A 3 -9.73 8.30 12.33
CA ALA A 3 -9.67 9.24 11.20
C ALA A 3 -8.23 9.59 10.79
N ASP A 4 -7.32 9.80 11.76
CA ASP A 4 -5.91 10.09 11.47
C ASP A 4 -5.21 8.88 10.82
N ALA A 5 -5.53 7.68 11.28
CA ALA A 5 -5.02 6.45 10.67
C ALA A 5 -5.50 6.29 9.21
N GLU A 6 -6.78 6.58 8.93
CA GLU A 6 -7.33 6.60 7.57
C GLU A 6 -6.65 7.65 6.69
N TYR A 7 -6.35 8.84 7.23
CA TYR A 7 -5.66 9.90 6.52
C TYR A 7 -4.25 9.47 6.09
N VAL A 8 -3.43 8.96 7.02
CA VAL A 8 -2.06 8.53 6.72
C VAL A 8 -2.04 7.38 5.71
N TYR A 9 -2.95 6.42 5.88
CA TYR A 9 -3.16 5.34 4.91
C TYR A 9 -3.53 5.87 3.52
N SER A 10 -4.43 6.84 3.44
CA SER A 10 -4.89 7.43 2.18
C SER A 10 -3.76 8.13 1.42
N LEU A 11 -2.86 8.84 2.12
CA LEU A 11 -1.66 9.41 1.51
C LEU A 11 -0.78 8.33 0.89
N ALA A 12 -0.52 7.23 1.60
CA ALA A 12 0.31 6.13 1.10
C ALA A 12 -0.34 5.43 -0.11
N LYS A 13 -1.64 5.13 -0.01
CA LYS A 13 -2.45 4.55 -1.11
C LYS A 13 -2.34 5.38 -2.38
N GLU A 14 -2.62 6.68 -2.30
CA GLU A 14 -2.61 7.56 -3.47
C GLU A 14 -1.25 7.60 -4.15
N ARG A 15 -0.18 7.70 -3.35
CA ARG A 15 1.20 7.74 -3.85
C ARG A 15 1.56 6.48 -4.62
N ILE A 16 1.21 5.31 -4.08
CA ILE A 16 1.49 4.01 -4.71
C ILE A 16 0.64 3.81 -5.97
N LEU A 17 -0.67 4.13 -5.93
CA LEU A 17 -1.54 4.04 -7.10
C LEU A 17 -1.09 4.97 -8.24
N LYS A 18 -0.69 6.20 -7.92
CA LYS A 18 -0.10 7.14 -8.89
C LYS A 18 1.21 6.58 -9.48
N THR A 19 2.06 5.96 -8.68
CA THR A 19 3.27 5.27 -9.18
C THR A 19 2.90 4.16 -10.18
N ALA A 20 1.99 3.25 -9.82
CA ALA A 20 1.57 2.16 -10.70
C ALA A 20 1.01 2.68 -12.04
N ALA A 21 0.20 3.73 -12.01
CA ALA A 21 -0.33 4.36 -13.21
C ALA A 21 0.76 5.03 -14.07
N LYS A 22 1.73 5.70 -13.42
CA LYS A 22 2.74 6.52 -14.10
C LYS A 22 3.83 5.71 -14.80
N VAL A 23 4.34 4.66 -14.17
CA VAL A 23 5.50 3.92 -14.71
C VAL A 23 5.11 3.11 -15.96
N PRO A 24 5.94 3.04 -17.01
CA PRO A 24 5.63 2.28 -18.21
C PRO A 24 5.72 0.76 -17.95
N GLU A 25 5.04 -0.05 -18.78
CA GLU A 25 5.03 -1.53 -18.68
C GLU A 25 6.45 -2.10 -18.53
N ALA A 26 7.41 -1.61 -19.30
CA ALA A 26 8.79 -2.10 -19.26
C ALA A 26 9.44 -1.96 -17.88
N THR A 27 9.09 -0.92 -17.12
CA THR A 27 9.65 -0.67 -15.79
C THR A 27 9.13 -1.66 -14.74
N TYR A 28 8.00 -2.34 -14.96
CA TYR A 28 7.50 -3.35 -14.01
C TYR A 28 8.49 -4.51 -13.81
N ARG A 29 9.33 -4.80 -14.80
CA ARG A 29 10.38 -5.84 -14.72
C ARG A 29 11.70 -5.32 -14.16
N PHE A 30 11.85 -4.00 -13.98
CA PHE A 30 13.09 -3.40 -13.50
C PHE A 30 13.41 -3.81 -12.07
N ARG A 31 14.66 -4.21 -11.85
CA ARG A 31 15.28 -4.49 -10.56
C ARG A 31 16.60 -3.70 -10.46
N PRO A 32 16.85 -2.96 -9.36
CA PRO A 32 18.14 -2.31 -9.14
C PRO A 32 19.30 -3.32 -9.06
N THR A 33 19.09 -4.45 -8.39
CA THR A 33 20.02 -5.57 -8.29
C THR A 33 19.26 -6.90 -8.34
N PRO A 34 19.90 -8.04 -8.66
CA PRO A 34 19.23 -9.34 -8.72
C PRO A 34 18.54 -9.77 -7.42
N GLU A 35 19.04 -9.31 -6.27
CA GLU A 35 18.61 -9.75 -4.93
C GLU A 35 17.34 -9.06 -4.44
N VAL A 36 16.98 -7.91 -5.03
CA VAL A 36 15.82 -7.11 -4.59
C VAL A 36 14.65 -7.27 -5.55
N ARG A 37 13.42 -7.18 -5.01
CA ARG A 37 12.17 -7.24 -5.79
C ARG A 37 12.19 -6.30 -6.98
N SER A 38 11.55 -6.70 -8.08
CA SER A 38 11.26 -5.79 -9.20
C SER A 38 10.22 -4.75 -8.79
N LEU A 39 10.09 -3.67 -9.58
CA LEU A 39 9.03 -2.69 -9.34
C LEU A 39 7.64 -3.36 -9.30
N GLY A 40 7.37 -4.26 -10.26
CA GLY A 40 6.11 -4.98 -10.35
C GLY A 40 5.87 -5.89 -9.14
N GLU A 41 6.91 -6.58 -8.66
CA GLU A 41 6.83 -7.39 -7.44
C GLU A 41 6.61 -6.56 -6.19
N ILE A 42 7.19 -5.36 -6.07
CA ILE A 42 6.87 -4.45 -4.95
C ILE A 42 5.38 -4.11 -4.99
N LEU A 43 4.81 -3.79 -6.16
CA LEU A 43 3.38 -3.49 -6.28
C LEU A 43 2.50 -4.70 -5.97
N GLY A 44 2.90 -5.90 -6.41
CA GLY A 44 2.22 -7.15 -6.07
C GLY A 44 2.26 -7.46 -4.58
N HIS A 45 3.43 -7.33 -3.95
CA HIS A 45 3.63 -7.49 -2.52
C HIS A 45 2.79 -6.49 -1.71
N VAL A 46 2.71 -5.23 -2.16
CA VAL A 46 1.82 -4.24 -1.56
C VAL A 46 0.35 -4.68 -1.65
N ALA A 47 -0.09 -5.20 -2.80
CA ALA A 47 -1.46 -5.71 -2.94
C ALA A 47 -1.73 -6.87 -1.97
N ASP A 48 -0.83 -7.86 -1.89
CA ASP A 48 -0.97 -9.01 -1.00
C ASP A 48 -0.98 -8.60 0.47
N SER A 49 0.00 -7.82 0.91
CA SER A 49 0.12 -7.36 2.29
C SER A 49 -1.06 -6.48 2.72
N THR A 50 -1.47 -5.52 1.89
CA THR A 50 -2.60 -4.63 2.20
C THR A 50 -3.89 -5.43 2.38
N TYR A 51 -4.16 -6.36 1.46
CA TYR A 51 -5.35 -7.21 1.54
C TYR A 51 -5.30 -8.09 2.79
N HIS A 52 -4.16 -8.73 3.06
CA HIS A 52 -3.98 -9.63 4.19
C HIS A 52 -4.22 -8.93 5.53
N VAL A 53 -3.54 -7.80 5.78
CA VAL A 53 -3.65 -7.07 7.05
C VAL A 53 -5.09 -6.61 7.29
N CYS A 54 -5.72 -6.01 6.27
CA CYS A 54 -7.11 -5.57 6.40
C CYS A 54 -8.08 -6.76 6.56
N SER A 55 -7.79 -7.93 5.99
CA SER A 55 -8.62 -9.11 6.18
C SER A 55 -8.56 -9.64 7.61
N ILE A 56 -7.39 -9.60 8.25
CA ILE A 56 -7.23 -9.99 9.66
C ILE A 56 -8.00 -9.01 10.55
N VAL A 57 -7.86 -7.70 10.32
CA VAL A 57 -8.59 -6.68 11.09
C VAL A 57 -10.11 -6.86 10.97
N LYS A 58 -10.58 -7.27 9.80
CA LYS A 58 -12.00 -7.57 9.54
C LYS A 58 -12.45 -8.94 10.08
N GLY A 59 -11.52 -9.86 10.36
CA GLY A 59 -11.79 -11.25 10.76
C GLY A 59 -12.07 -12.21 9.60
N ASP A 60 -11.75 -11.82 8.36
CA ASP A 60 -11.87 -12.66 7.16
C ASP A 60 -10.68 -13.63 7.01
N GLU A 61 -9.48 -13.27 7.51
CA GLU A 61 -8.23 -14.06 7.49
C GLU A 61 -7.84 -14.63 6.11
N LYS A 62 -7.91 -13.79 5.07
CA LYS A 62 -7.60 -14.16 3.69
C LYS A 62 -6.15 -13.85 3.31
N THR A 63 -5.64 -14.63 2.36
CA THR A 63 -4.36 -14.40 1.70
C THR A 63 -4.55 -14.35 0.18
N SER A 64 -3.59 -13.75 -0.51
CA SER A 64 -3.49 -13.74 -1.96
C SER A 64 -2.04 -13.97 -2.39
N GLU A 65 -1.84 -14.37 -3.64
CA GLU A 65 -0.53 -14.66 -4.22
C GLU A 65 -0.28 -13.76 -5.43
N ILE A 66 -0.68 -12.48 -5.36
CA ILE A 66 -0.60 -11.52 -6.46
C ILE A 66 0.84 -11.31 -6.90
N GLU A 67 1.77 -11.12 -5.96
CA GLU A 67 3.21 -10.93 -6.25
C GLU A 67 3.75 -12.05 -7.13
N LYS A 68 3.36 -13.30 -6.85
CA LYS A 68 3.89 -14.48 -7.56
C LYS A 68 3.17 -14.79 -8.86
N THR A 69 1.92 -14.35 -9.00
CA THR A 69 1.06 -14.78 -10.11
C THR A 69 0.80 -13.70 -11.16
N LYS A 70 1.00 -12.41 -10.83
CA LYS A 70 0.72 -11.28 -11.71
C LYS A 70 2.01 -10.55 -12.07
N THR A 71 2.18 -10.23 -13.34
CA THR A 71 3.43 -9.59 -13.83
C THR A 71 3.21 -8.39 -14.73
N SER A 72 2.06 -8.29 -15.41
CA SER A 72 1.75 -7.16 -16.28
C SER A 72 1.29 -5.94 -15.49
N LYS A 73 1.49 -4.74 -16.04
CA LYS A 73 0.98 -3.48 -15.44
C LYS A 73 -0.53 -3.55 -15.20
N ALA A 74 -1.28 -4.06 -16.18
CA ALA A 74 -2.73 -4.10 -16.13
C ALA A 74 -3.23 -5.00 -14.99
N GLU A 75 -2.68 -6.20 -14.86
CA GLU A 75 -3.07 -7.13 -13.81
C GLU A 75 -2.68 -6.63 -12.42
N LEU A 76 -1.45 -6.15 -12.26
CA LEU A 76 -0.95 -5.65 -10.99
C LEU A 76 -1.69 -4.39 -10.54
N THR A 77 -1.95 -3.44 -11.45
CA THR A 77 -2.73 -2.23 -11.14
C THR A 77 -4.16 -2.57 -10.74
N THR A 78 -4.78 -3.54 -11.42
CA THR A 78 -6.14 -4.01 -11.08
C THR A 78 -6.16 -4.67 -9.71
N ALA A 79 -5.21 -5.56 -9.42
CA ALA A 79 -5.11 -6.25 -8.13
C ALA A 79 -4.85 -5.28 -6.98
N LEU A 80 -3.89 -4.37 -7.16
CA LEU A 80 -3.56 -3.31 -6.21
C LEU A 80 -4.76 -2.41 -5.90
N THR A 81 -5.50 -1.98 -6.93
CA THR A 81 -6.71 -1.18 -6.75
C THR A 81 -7.77 -1.92 -5.94
N ARG A 82 -7.96 -3.23 -6.18
CA ARG A 82 -8.90 -4.05 -5.41
C ARG A 82 -8.47 -4.23 -3.96
N ALA A 83 -7.17 -4.44 -3.70
CA ALA A 83 -6.63 -4.55 -2.36
C ALA A 83 -6.87 -3.26 -1.55
N PHE A 84 -6.59 -2.09 -2.14
CA PHE A 84 -6.88 -0.82 -1.50
C PHE A 84 -8.38 -0.58 -1.32
N ALA A 85 -9.23 -0.89 -2.30
CA ALA A 85 -10.68 -0.73 -2.14
C ALA A 85 -11.25 -1.61 -1.00
N TYR A 86 -10.72 -2.82 -0.84
CA TYR A 86 -11.06 -3.68 0.29
C TYR A 86 -10.64 -3.05 1.62
N CYS A 87 -9.42 -2.54 1.70
CA CYS A 87 -8.86 -1.96 2.91
C CYS A 87 -9.51 -0.59 3.24
N ASP A 88 -9.92 0.19 2.24
CA ASP A 88 -10.72 1.41 2.38
C ASP A 88 -12.03 1.17 3.14
N ALA A 89 -12.68 0.02 2.94
CA ALA A 89 -13.87 -0.33 3.70
C ALA A 89 -13.55 -0.62 5.18
N VAL A 90 -12.39 -1.22 5.46
CA VAL A 90 -11.94 -1.54 6.82
C VAL A 90 -11.56 -0.27 7.59
N TYR A 91 -10.79 0.63 6.98
CA TYR A 91 -10.44 1.92 7.61
C TYR A 91 -11.68 2.76 7.90
N ARG A 92 -12.61 2.89 6.94
CA ARG A 92 -13.86 3.67 7.14
C ARG A 92 -14.78 3.09 8.19
N ALA A 93 -14.79 1.76 8.36
CA ALA A 93 -15.59 1.09 9.38
C ALA A 93 -14.94 1.16 10.78
N MET A 94 -13.67 1.58 10.88
CA MET A 94 -12.93 1.60 12.14
C MET A 94 -13.44 2.72 13.05
N THR A 95 -13.88 2.35 14.24
CA THR A 95 -14.26 3.30 15.29
C THR A 95 -13.17 3.38 16.35
N ASP A 96 -13.09 4.50 17.07
CA ASP A 96 -12.15 4.63 18.18
C ASP A 96 -12.36 3.55 19.25
N ALA A 97 -13.60 3.11 19.48
CA ALA A 97 -13.91 2.01 20.39
C ALA A 97 -13.39 0.64 19.90
N ASP A 98 -13.60 0.31 18.62
CA ASP A 98 -13.12 -0.96 18.05
C ASP A 98 -11.59 -0.97 17.86
N SER A 99 -10.98 0.21 17.77
CA SER A 99 -9.54 0.35 17.56
C SER A 99 -8.69 -0.35 18.62
N ALA A 100 -9.20 -0.45 19.85
CA ALA A 100 -8.55 -1.10 21.00
C ALA A 100 -8.75 -2.62 21.07
N THR A 101 -9.68 -3.18 20.27
CA THR A 101 -9.95 -4.62 20.21
C THR A 101 -8.67 -5.38 19.87
N LYS A 102 -8.40 -6.45 20.62
CA LYS A 102 -7.22 -7.30 20.40
C LYS A 102 -7.50 -8.35 19.33
N ILE A 103 -6.56 -8.51 18.41
CA ILE A 103 -6.53 -9.51 17.34
C ILE A 103 -5.19 -10.24 17.36
N ALA A 104 -5.18 -11.48 16.90
CA ALA A 104 -3.95 -12.21 16.65
C ALA A 104 -3.28 -11.64 15.39
N TYR A 105 -2.06 -11.14 15.54
CA TYR A 105 -1.30 -10.52 14.45
C TYR A 105 0.20 -10.65 14.72
N HIS A 106 1.02 -11.02 13.73
CA HIS A 106 2.48 -11.22 13.89
C HIS A 106 2.88 -12.08 15.10
N GLY A 107 2.15 -13.17 15.35
CA GLY A 107 2.45 -14.10 16.45
C GLY A 107 2.14 -13.58 17.85
N GLY A 108 1.48 -12.43 17.98
CA GLY A 108 1.07 -11.84 19.25
C GLY A 108 -0.36 -11.30 19.25
N LEU A 109 -0.83 -10.88 20.42
CA LEU A 109 -2.10 -10.16 20.56
C LEU A 109 -1.86 -8.65 20.49
N HIS A 110 -2.39 -8.02 19.45
CA HIS A 110 -2.25 -6.59 19.22
C HIS A 110 -3.58 -5.91 18.97
N THR A 111 -3.65 -4.59 19.17
CA THR A 111 -4.86 -3.85 18.86
C THR A 111 -5.10 -3.79 17.35
N LYS A 112 -6.36 -3.72 16.91
CA LYS A 112 -6.69 -3.46 15.50
C LYS A 112 -6.00 -2.19 14.99
N MET A 113 -5.91 -1.16 15.83
CA MET A 113 -5.18 0.07 15.50
C MET A 113 -3.69 -0.18 15.23
N MET A 114 -3.03 -1.06 16.00
CA MET A 114 -1.63 -1.40 15.73
C MET A 114 -1.49 -2.01 14.34
N ALA A 115 -2.34 -2.98 13.98
CA ALA A 115 -2.28 -3.62 12.66
C ALA A 115 -2.51 -2.63 11.50
N LEU A 116 -3.48 -1.71 11.64
CA LEU A 116 -3.71 -0.66 10.65
C LEU A 116 -2.56 0.36 10.59
N SER A 117 -1.99 0.72 11.73
CA SER A 117 -0.80 1.60 11.78
C SER A 117 0.39 0.95 11.09
N PHE A 118 0.63 -0.34 11.36
CA PHE A 118 1.67 -1.13 10.70
C PHE A 118 1.46 -1.17 9.19
N ASN A 119 0.23 -1.41 8.73
CA ASN A 119 -0.10 -1.38 7.30
C ASN A 119 0.30 -0.04 6.65
N SER A 120 -0.04 1.08 7.28
CA SER A 120 0.33 2.41 6.78
C SER A 120 1.85 2.64 6.73
N THR A 121 2.57 2.22 7.78
CA THR A 121 4.04 2.29 7.82
C THR A 121 4.67 1.43 6.71
N HIS A 122 4.20 0.20 6.55
CA HIS A 122 4.67 -0.74 5.53
C HIS A 122 4.44 -0.21 4.09
N LEU A 123 3.28 0.41 3.84
CA LEU A 123 3.01 1.07 2.56
C LEU A 123 4.00 2.21 2.29
N MET A 124 4.29 3.04 3.29
CA MET A 124 5.24 4.15 3.16
C MET A 124 6.68 3.69 2.97
N GLU A 125 7.09 2.59 3.61
CA GLU A 125 8.38 1.94 3.36
C GLU A 125 8.52 1.54 1.88
N HIS A 126 7.51 0.85 1.34
CA HIS A 126 7.52 0.45 -0.06
C HIS A 126 7.40 1.62 -1.03
N TYR A 127 6.68 2.69 -0.66
CA TYR A 127 6.71 3.92 -1.46
C TYR A 127 8.13 4.52 -1.51
N GLY A 128 8.87 4.50 -0.40
CA GLY A 128 10.29 4.88 -0.37
C GLY A 128 11.15 4.08 -1.35
N ASN A 129 10.94 2.77 -1.43
CA ASN A 129 11.60 1.93 -2.43
C ASN A 129 11.20 2.34 -3.85
N LEU A 130 9.90 2.50 -4.11
CA LEU A 130 9.38 2.88 -5.43
C LEU A 130 9.94 4.24 -5.90
N VAL A 131 10.14 5.20 -4.99
CA VAL A 131 10.79 6.49 -5.28
C VAL A 131 12.18 6.27 -5.90
N THR A 132 13.01 5.44 -5.26
CA THR A 132 14.35 5.10 -5.76
C THR A 132 14.28 4.43 -7.13
N TYR A 133 13.35 3.48 -7.32
CA TYR A 133 13.21 2.75 -8.59
C TYR A 133 12.78 3.67 -9.73
N MET A 134 11.84 4.59 -9.48
CA MET A 134 11.43 5.60 -10.45
C MET A 134 12.60 6.50 -10.85
N ARG A 135 13.40 6.99 -9.90
CA ARG A 135 14.55 7.85 -10.17
C ARG A 135 15.64 7.14 -10.97
N LEU A 136 15.92 5.87 -10.67
CA LEU A 136 16.85 5.04 -11.46
C LEU A 136 16.37 4.82 -12.91
N ASN A 137 15.06 4.95 -13.16
CA ASN A 137 14.46 4.88 -14.50
C ASN A 137 14.14 6.28 -15.08
N HIS A 138 14.73 7.35 -14.55
CA HIS A 138 14.51 8.72 -14.99
C HIS A 138 13.04 9.20 -14.91
N ILE A 139 12.25 8.61 -14.02
CA ILE A 139 10.85 8.98 -13.77
C ILE A 139 10.79 9.84 -12.50
N VAL A 140 10.10 10.98 -12.58
CA VAL A 140 9.83 11.83 -11.42
C VAL A 140 8.75 11.18 -10.53
N PRO A 141 9.00 10.88 -9.25
CA PRO A 141 8.01 10.35 -8.32
C PRO A 141 6.82 11.31 -8.12
N PRO A 142 5.61 10.79 -7.82
CA PRO A 142 4.41 11.62 -7.63
C PRO A 142 4.53 12.74 -6.59
N THR A 143 5.30 12.53 -5.51
CA THR A 143 5.49 13.52 -4.44
C THR A 143 6.54 14.58 -4.76
N SER A 144 7.23 14.48 -5.90
CA SER A 144 8.22 15.44 -6.37
C SER A 144 7.75 16.20 -7.61
N GLU A 145 6.47 16.11 -7.97
CA GLU A 145 5.92 16.82 -9.12
C GLU A 145 5.61 18.28 -8.76
N PRO A 146 5.81 19.24 -9.68
CA PRO A 146 5.37 20.61 -9.46
C PRO A 146 3.87 20.64 -9.13
N GLY A 147 3.50 21.16 -7.96
CA GLY A 147 2.11 21.22 -7.47
C GLY A 147 1.65 20.05 -6.59
N SER A 148 2.51 19.06 -6.26
CA SER A 148 2.13 17.96 -5.38
C SER A 148 1.91 18.35 -3.91
N GLU A 149 2.35 19.55 -3.49
CA GLU A 149 2.14 20.10 -2.14
C GLU A 149 0.88 20.99 -2.00
N SER A 150 0.19 21.35 -3.09
CA SER A 150 -0.89 22.35 -3.04
C SER A 150 -2.29 21.78 -2.75
N ALA A 151 -2.40 20.53 -2.28
CA ALA A 151 -3.69 19.88 -2.00
C ALA A 151 -3.81 19.41 -0.54
N ALA A 152 -3.19 20.13 0.40
CA ALA A 152 -3.63 20.04 1.79
C ALA A 152 -5.07 20.59 1.87
N PRO A 153 -6.03 19.86 2.46
CA PRO A 153 -7.38 20.39 2.64
C PRO A 153 -7.29 21.64 3.52
N ASN A 154 -7.90 22.74 3.07
CA ASN A 154 -8.11 23.91 3.92
C ASN A 154 -8.76 23.45 5.22
N GLN A 155 -8.15 23.83 6.33
CA GLN A 155 -8.74 23.76 7.67
C GLN A 155 -10.02 24.58 7.72
#